data_AF-A0A3Q2XUW0-F1
#
_entry.id   AF-A0A3Q2XUW0-F1
#
_cell.length_a   1.000
_cell.length_b   1.000
_cell.length_c   1.000
_cell.angle_alpha   90.00
_cell.angle_beta   90.00
_cell.angle_gamma   90.00
#
_symmetry.space_group_name_H-M   'P 1'
#
loop_
_entity.id
_entity.type
_entity.pdbx_description
1 polymer ?
#
loop_
_entity_poly.entity_id
_entity_poly.type
_entity_poly.pdbx_seq_one_letter_code
_entity_poly.pdbx_strand_id
1 'polypeptide(L)'
;MMPCQTHVLLKWQEHLNSSWAAEDSLQTATRHGAATLYNRLLRNKEVLSLAQPVQELVGPRLPDFECESCAAAEKEEYLLSLLQSQRWLARRMLTQTRYTQGLHHRLVTLQRIFYAIHTKYHDNFRAHLSSQATESGADCGHLELASDPCLPGGLPKIKSGTDVLIEMGVRTGLSLLFSLLQQNWRYAASVHPESMLCNDVLATASSVLASLPPLSLANESKIPSVGLDCLAQVADFLKKTSASSGSGGADVTGRRLALELLLGLAMQRGSLKFLLEWVEVALAASVSSRTSAPSSSSTLSTPQAGGVGFDFIHQTLLQMRQFSGFRGDAINIPVLQKDTDGLCCLSQAALCLFEEICNLASFCLCSCSADADAPGSSSEAVVVYVWGSNSSHQLAEGTLEKILLPKPTQGFSDAQMV
;
A
#
# COMPACT_ATOMS: atom_id res chain seq x y z
N MET A 1 5.82 -13.11 -9.55
CA MET A 1 4.84 -13.53 -10.58
C MET A 1 5.30 -12.92 -11.89
N MET A 2 5.79 -13.71 -12.84
CA MET A 2 6.33 -13.19 -14.10
C MET A 2 5.23 -12.49 -14.90
N PRO A 3 5.43 -11.26 -15.42
CA PRO A 3 4.49 -10.66 -16.33
C PRO A 3 4.56 -11.45 -17.64
N CYS A 4 3.56 -12.32 -17.87
CA CYS A 4 3.24 -12.74 -19.22
C CYS A 4 2.79 -11.46 -19.94
N GLN A 5 3.71 -10.80 -20.64
CA GLN A 5 3.37 -9.75 -21.60
C GLN A 5 2.46 -10.39 -22.65
N THR A 6 1.17 -10.37 -22.40
CA THR A 6 0.18 -10.72 -23.42
C THR A 6 0.27 -9.63 -24.46
N HIS A 7 0.75 -9.98 -25.66
CA HIS A 7 0.95 -9.08 -26.81
C HIS A 7 -0.37 -8.56 -27.43
N VAL A 8 -1.33 -8.22 -26.57
CA VAL A 8 -2.70 -7.89 -26.91
C VAL A 8 -3.12 -6.68 -26.09
N LEU A 9 -3.60 -5.65 -26.77
CA LEU A 9 -4.28 -4.53 -26.14
C LEU A 9 -5.76 -4.88 -25.97
N LEU A 10 -6.25 -4.76 -24.74
CA LEU A 10 -7.65 -5.02 -24.38
C LEU A 10 -8.40 -3.70 -24.30
N LYS A 11 -9.47 -3.56 -25.09
CA LYS A 11 -10.37 -2.40 -25.08
C LYS A 11 -11.82 -2.88 -25.08
N TRP A 12 -12.38 -3.05 -23.89
CA TRP A 12 -13.74 -3.56 -23.73
C TRP A 12 -14.79 -2.55 -24.21
N GLN A 13 -15.79 -3.04 -24.94
CA GLN A 13 -16.90 -2.22 -25.41
C GLN A 13 -18.11 -2.42 -24.50
N GLU A 14 -18.52 -1.35 -23.82
CA GLU A 14 -19.56 -1.42 -22.80
C GLU A 14 -20.91 -1.90 -23.33
N HIS A 15 -21.27 -1.53 -24.56
CA HIS A 15 -22.52 -1.94 -25.20
C HIS A 15 -22.64 -3.46 -25.43
N LEU A 16 -21.53 -4.20 -25.36
CA LEU A 16 -21.51 -5.66 -25.48
C LEU A 16 -21.58 -6.39 -24.13
N ASN A 17 -21.57 -5.66 -23.00
CA ASN A 17 -21.55 -6.26 -21.66
C ASN A 17 -22.76 -7.15 -21.39
N SER A 18 -23.97 -6.74 -21.80
CA SER A 18 -25.18 -7.56 -21.62
C SER A 18 -25.08 -8.90 -22.35
N SER A 19 -24.54 -8.88 -23.56
CA SER A 19 -24.29 -10.06 -24.39
C SER A 19 -23.24 -10.98 -23.76
N TRP A 20 -22.11 -10.42 -23.32
CA TRP A 20 -21.03 -11.20 -22.70
C TRP A 20 -21.40 -11.76 -21.31
N ALA A 21 -22.29 -11.09 -20.58
CA ALA A 21 -22.80 -11.57 -19.29
C ALA A 21 -23.86 -12.68 -19.44
N ALA A 22 -24.46 -12.83 -20.62
CA ALA A 22 -25.40 -13.90 -20.93
C ALA A 22 -24.72 -15.12 -21.57
N GLU A 23 -23.40 -15.05 -21.81
CA GLU A 23 -22.64 -16.09 -22.49
C GLU A 23 -22.50 -17.35 -21.62
N ASP A 24 -22.65 -18.53 -22.22
CA ASP A 24 -22.52 -19.80 -21.50
C ASP A 24 -21.06 -20.11 -21.17
N SER A 25 -20.78 -20.18 -19.85
CA SER A 25 -19.47 -20.50 -19.30
C SER A 25 -18.88 -21.84 -19.80
N LEU A 26 -19.72 -22.79 -20.22
CA LEU A 26 -19.26 -24.10 -20.72
C LEU A 26 -18.43 -23.99 -22.01
N GLN A 27 -18.69 -22.98 -22.85
CA GLN A 27 -17.94 -22.79 -24.09
C GLN A 27 -16.47 -22.42 -23.84
N THR A 28 -16.18 -21.74 -22.72
CA THR A 28 -14.81 -21.37 -22.33
C THR A 28 -13.96 -22.57 -21.91
N ALA A 29 -14.60 -23.65 -21.43
CA ALA A 29 -13.91 -24.86 -20.99
C ALA A 29 -13.35 -25.67 -22.16
N THR A 30 -14.01 -25.64 -23.33
CA THR A 30 -13.53 -26.35 -24.52
C THR A 30 -12.50 -25.53 -25.29
N ARG A 31 -11.54 -26.19 -25.95
CA ARG A 31 -10.51 -25.51 -26.73
C ARG A 31 -11.10 -24.81 -27.97
N HIS A 32 -12.07 -25.45 -28.61
CA HIS A 32 -12.74 -24.90 -29.79
C HIS A 32 -13.64 -23.73 -29.41
N GLY A 33 -14.45 -23.85 -28.35
CA GLY A 33 -15.30 -22.76 -27.86
C GLY A 33 -14.52 -21.54 -27.39
N ALA A 34 -13.41 -21.72 -26.67
CA ALA A 34 -12.53 -20.60 -26.31
C ALA A 34 -11.94 -19.89 -27.54
N ALA A 35 -11.62 -20.62 -28.61
CA ALA A 35 -11.13 -20.03 -29.85
C ALA A 35 -12.23 -19.26 -30.60
N THR A 36 -13.48 -19.75 -30.62
CA THR A 36 -14.60 -19.03 -31.24
C THR A 36 -14.93 -17.73 -30.49
N LEU A 37 -14.91 -17.76 -29.15
CA LEU A 37 -15.12 -16.57 -28.33
C LEU A 37 -13.97 -15.56 -28.46
N TYR A 38 -12.73 -16.03 -28.53
CA TYR A 38 -11.60 -15.15 -28.79
C TYR A 38 -11.66 -14.51 -30.19
N ASN A 39 -12.10 -15.26 -31.22
CA ASN A 39 -12.36 -14.70 -32.54
C ASN A 39 -13.48 -13.66 -32.54
N ARG A 40 -14.49 -13.83 -31.68
CA ARG A 40 -15.54 -12.82 -31.48
C ARG A 40 -14.95 -11.53 -30.90
N LEU A 41 -14.04 -11.61 -29.93
CA LEU A 41 -13.33 -10.45 -29.39
C LEU A 41 -12.50 -9.70 -30.45
N LEU A 42 -11.81 -10.45 -31.32
CA LEU A 42 -11.07 -9.88 -32.45
C LEU A 42 -12.01 -9.18 -33.44
N ARG A 43 -13.13 -9.81 -33.80
CA ARG A 43 -14.15 -9.20 -34.69
C ARG A 43 -14.74 -7.92 -34.11
N ASN A 44 -14.98 -7.91 -32.81
CA ASN A 44 -15.50 -6.75 -32.11
C ASN A 44 -14.42 -5.67 -31.91
N LYS A 45 -13.16 -5.89 -32.27
CA LYS A 45 -12.03 -4.99 -31.97
C LYS A 45 -11.85 -4.71 -30.46
N GLU A 46 -12.25 -5.67 -29.62
CA GLU A 46 -12.03 -5.61 -28.17
C GLU A 46 -10.61 -6.11 -27.80
N VAL A 47 -9.99 -6.86 -28.72
CA VAL A 47 -8.64 -7.43 -28.63
C VAL A 47 -7.88 -6.96 -29.88
N LEU A 48 -6.77 -6.26 -29.69
CA LEU A 48 -5.88 -5.84 -30.77
C LEU A 48 -4.51 -6.50 -30.60
N SER A 49 -4.08 -7.29 -31.58
CA SER A 49 -2.75 -7.89 -31.58
C SER A 49 -1.70 -6.82 -31.89
N LEU A 50 -0.73 -6.64 -30.99
CA LEU A 50 0.43 -5.77 -31.24
C LEU A 50 1.42 -6.51 -32.14
N ALA A 51 1.89 -5.86 -33.21
CA ALA A 51 2.95 -6.40 -34.06
C ALA A 51 4.24 -6.52 -33.25
N GLN A 52 4.84 -7.72 -33.22
CA GLN A 52 6.14 -7.92 -32.59
C GLN A 52 7.24 -7.30 -33.44
N PRO A 53 8.22 -6.59 -32.84
CA PRO A 53 9.39 -6.13 -33.57
C PRO A 53 10.18 -7.34 -34.10
N VAL A 54 10.42 -7.38 -35.41
CA VAL A 54 11.18 -8.46 -36.09
C VAL A 54 12.66 -8.45 -35.69
N GLN A 55 13.15 -7.33 -35.16
CA GLN A 55 14.56 -7.14 -34.75
C GLN A 55 15.04 -8.09 -33.65
N GLU A 56 14.15 -8.66 -32.84
CA GLU A 56 14.52 -9.58 -31.75
C GLU A 56 14.91 -10.99 -32.24
N LEU A 57 14.79 -11.27 -33.54
CA LEU A 57 15.27 -12.51 -34.18
C LEU A 57 16.69 -12.39 -34.75
N VAL A 58 17.28 -11.19 -34.73
CA VAL A 58 18.66 -11.00 -35.15
C VAL A 58 19.55 -11.50 -34.03
N GLY A 59 20.18 -12.66 -34.24
CA GLY A 59 21.15 -13.21 -33.29
C GLY A 59 22.33 -12.25 -33.06
N PRO A 60 23.14 -12.49 -32.01
CA PRO A 60 24.35 -11.71 -31.79
C PRO A 60 25.20 -11.74 -33.07
N ARG A 61 25.73 -10.58 -33.48
CA ARG A 61 26.68 -10.51 -34.60
C ARG A 61 27.99 -11.13 -34.14
N LEU A 62 28.14 -12.42 -34.42
CA LEU A 62 29.39 -13.12 -34.16
C LEU A 62 30.47 -12.60 -35.12
N PRO A 63 31.74 -12.50 -34.70
CA PRO A 63 32.84 -12.15 -35.58
C PRO A 63 32.95 -13.19 -36.71
N ASP A 64 33.04 -12.72 -37.96
CA ASP A 64 33.37 -13.59 -39.08
C ASP A 64 34.86 -13.97 -38.98
N PHE A 65 35.15 -15.28 -38.95
CA PHE A 65 36.49 -15.90 -39.04
C PHE A 65 37.67 -14.95 -38.78
N GLU A 66 37.98 -14.70 -37.51
CA GLU A 66 39.19 -13.98 -37.13
C GLU A 66 40.38 -14.95 -37.12
N CYS A 67 41.49 -14.54 -37.76
CA CYS A 67 42.73 -15.32 -37.84
C CYS A 67 43.51 -15.31 -36.50
N GLU A 68 43.19 -14.37 -35.61
CA GLU A 68 43.85 -14.19 -34.31
C GLU A 68 43.01 -14.78 -33.17
N SER A 69 43.68 -15.36 -32.18
CA SER A 69 42.99 -15.97 -31.04
C SER A 69 42.40 -14.89 -30.12
N CYS A 70 41.10 -14.68 -30.22
CA CYS A 70 40.28 -13.83 -29.35
C CYS A 70 40.52 -14.10 -27.84
N ALA A 71 40.51 -13.04 -27.02
CA ALA A 71 40.80 -13.11 -25.58
C ALA A 71 39.75 -13.97 -24.84
N ALA A 72 40.15 -14.63 -23.75
CA ALA A 72 39.25 -15.55 -23.03
C ALA A 72 37.95 -14.87 -22.53
N ALA A 73 38.02 -13.60 -22.14
CA ALA A 73 36.87 -12.81 -21.67
C ALA A 73 35.87 -12.51 -22.80
N GLU A 74 36.34 -12.17 -24.00
CA GLU A 74 35.48 -11.90 -25.16
C GLU A 74 34.73 -13.16 -25.60
N LYS A 75 35.39 -14.33 -25.53
CA LYS A 75 34.74 -15.64 -25.79
C LYS A 75 33.60 -15.94 -24.82
N GLU A 76 33.77 -15.60 -23.55
CA GLU A 76 32.73 -15.77 -22.53
C GLU A 76 31.53 -14.85 -22.80
N GLU A 77 31.77 -13.60 -23.21
CA GLU A 77 30.72 -12.66 -23.59
C GLU A 77 29.93 -13.12 -24.84
N TYR A 78 30.62 -13.65 -25.86
CA TYR A 78 29.97 -14.26 -27.02
C TYR A 78 29.14 -15.50 -26.64
N LEU A 79 29.63 -16.32 -25.71
CA LEU A 79 28.90 -17.50 -25.24
C LEU A 79 27.66 -17.09 -24.45
N LEU A 80 27.75 -16.08 -23.58
CA LEU A 80 26.62 -15.55 -22.81
C LEU A 80 25.56 -14.94 -23.74
N SER A 81 25.95 -14.13 -24.71
CA SER A 81 25.02 -13.54 -25.68
C SER A 81 24.32 -14.61 -26.53
N LEU A 82 25.04 -15.66 -26.93
CA LEU A 82 24.47 -16.81 -27.63
C LEU A 82 23.45 -17.55 -26.75
N LEU A 83 23.78 -17.88 -25.50
CA LEU A 83 22.87 -18.55 -24.57
C LEU A 83 21.61 -17.71 -24.31
N GLN A 84 21.77 -16.39 -24.15
CA GLN A 84 20.65 -15.47 -23.97
C GLN A 84 19.73 -15.46 -25.20
N SER A 85 20.31 -15.43 -26.41
CA SER A 85 19.54 -15.49 -27.66
C SER A 85 18.78 -16.82 -27.80
N GLN A 86 19.40 -17.94 -27.45
CA GLN A 86 18.76 -19.27 -27.48
C GLN A 86 17.62 -19.36 -26.47
N ARG A 87 17.82 -18.85 -25.24
CA ARG A 87 16.77 -18.81 -24.22
C ARG A 87 15.60 -17.94 -24.65
N TRP A 88 15.87 -16.80 -25.28
CA TRP A 88 14.84 -15.89 -25.77
C TRP A 88 14.04 -16.54 -26.90
N LEU A 89 14.72 -17.16 -27.87
CA LEU A 89 14.09 -17.93 -28.94
C LEU A 89 13.23 -19.08 -28.39
N ALA A 90 13.73 -19.83 -27.42
CA ALA A 90 12.99 -20.91 -26.77
C ALA A 90 11.71 -20.40 -26.10
N ARG A 91 11.79 -19.29 -25.36
CA ARG A 91 10.62 -18.64 -24.74
C ARG A 91 9.60 -18.19 -25.79
N ARG A 92 10.05 -17.60 -26.90
CA ARG A 92 9.18 -17.20 -28.01
C ARG A 92 8.52 -18.39 -28.70
N MET A 93 9.25 -19.48 -28.93
CA MET A 93 8.68 -20.70 -29.50
C MET A 93 7.63 -21.30 -28.56
N LEU A 94 7.88 -21.29 -27.24
CA LEU A 94 6.93 -21.74 -26.23
C LEU A 94 5.65 -20.89 -26.20
N THR A 95 5.75 -19.57 -26.36
CA THR A 95 4.56 -18.69 -26.42
C THR A 95 3.76 -18.87 -27.71
N GLN A 96 4.42 -19.26 -28.80
CA GLN A 96 3.79 -19.59 -30.08
C GLN A 96 3.19 -21.02 -30.13
N THR A 97 3.37 -21.84 -29.09
CA THR A 97 2.77 -23.17 -29.08
C THR A 97 1.25 -23.10 -29.06
N ARG A 98 0.67 -24.09 -29.73
CA ARG A 98 -0.78 -24.34 -29.83
C ARG A 98 -1.47 -24.47 -28.46
N TYR A 99 -0.73 -24.89 -27.43
CA TYR A 99 -1.21 -24.98 -26.05
C TYR A 99 -1.28 -23.60 -25.38
N THR A 100 -0.18 -22.83 -25.43
CA THR A 100 -0.11 -21.49 -24.85
C THR A 100 -1.10 -20.53 -25.50
N GLN A 101 -1.26 -20.59 -26.84
CA GLN A 101 -2.29 -19.83 -27.54
C GLN A 101 -3.71 -20.19 -27.06
N GLY A 102 -3.98 -21.48 -26.85
CA GLY A 102 -5.27 -21.94 -26.33
C GLY A 102 -5.56 -21.45 -24.91
N LEU A 103 -4.55 -21.47 -24.03
CA LEU A 103 -4.65 -20.90 -22.68
C LEU A 103 -4.89 -19.39 -22.72
N HIS A 104 -4.17 -18.68 -23.59
CA HIS A 104 -4.32 -17.25 -23.76
C HIS A 104 -5.75 -16.89 -24.21
N HIS A 105 -6.29 -17.59 -25.20
CA HIS A 105 -7.67 -17.38 -25.66
C HIS A 105 -8.68 -17.58 -24.52
N ARG A 106 -8.51 -18.61 -23.69
CA ARG A 106 -9.36 -18.87 -22.52
C ARG A 106 -9.28 -17.75 -21.49
N LEU A 107 -8.06 -17.34 -21.14
CA LEU A 107 -7.83 -16.32 -20.12
C LEU A 107 -8.45 -14.98 -20.51
N VAL A 108 -8.23 -14.53 -21.75
CA VAL A 108 -8.78 -13.24 -22.23
C VAL A 108 -10.31 -13.29 -22.32
N THR A 109 -10.86 -14.42 -22.76
CA THR A 109 -12.32 -14.62 -22.82
C THR A 109 -12.94 -14.60 -21.42
N LEU A 110 -12.34 -15.30 -20.45
CA LEU A 110 -12.80 -15.29 -19.06
C LEU A 110 -12.69 -13.90 -18.44
N GLN A 111 -11.61 -13.17 -18.73
CA GLN A 111 -11.45 -11.79 -18.28
C GLN A 111 -12.56 -10.88 -18.83
N ARG A 112 -12.96 -11.04 -20.10
CA ARG A 112 -14.08 -10.30 -20.70
C ARG A 112 -15.42 -10.60 -20.02
N ILE A 113 -15.71 -11.90 -19.83
CA ILE A 113 -16.97 -12.36 -19.23
C ILE A 113 -17.05 -11.88 -17.78
N PHE A 114 -15.96 -12.00 -17.03
CA PHE A 114 -15.87 -11.50 -15.66
C PHE A 114 -16.14 -9.99 -15.61
N TYR A 115 -15.50 -9.21 -16.49
CA TYR A 115 -15.75 -7.76 -16.58
C TYR A 115 -17.23 -7.46 -16.87
N ALA A 116 -17.85 -8.17 -17.82
CA ALA A 116 -19.26 -7.99 -18.14
C ALA A 116 -20.21 -8.29 -16.97
N ILE A 117 -19.96 -9.38 -16.24
CA ILE A 117 -20.73 -9.77 -15.05
C ILE A 117 -20.52 -8.74 -13.94
N HIS A 118 -19.27 -8.31 -13.71
CA HIS A 118 -18.96 -7.30 -12.71
C HIS A 118 -19.72 -6.00 -12.98
N THR A 119 -19.69 -5.48 -14.19
CA THR A 119 -20.41 -4.24 -14.53
C THR A 119 -21.92 -4.41 -14.42
N LYS A 120 -22.47 -5.56 -14.83
CA LYS A 120 -23.93 -5.82 -14.74
C LYS A 120 -24.44 -5.91 -13.31
N TYR A 121 -23.70 -6.56 -12.40
CA TYR A 121 -24.19 -6.87 -11.06
C TYR A 121 -23.58 -6.03 -9.94
N HIS A 122 -22.38 -5.45 -10.11
CA HIS A 122 -21.70 -4.71 -9.04
C HIS A 122 -21.66 -3.19 -9.28
N ASP A 123 -21.46 -2.74 -10.52
CA ASP A 123 -21.47 -1.30 -10.81
C ASP A 123 -22.88 -0.69 -10.69
N ASN A 124 -23.92 -1.44 -11.08
CA ASN A 124 -25.31 -1.01 -10.89
C ASN A 124 -25.71 -0.86 -9.41
N PHE A 125 -25.16 -1.66 -8.49
CA PHE A 125 -25.39 -1.45 -7.05
C PHE A 125 -24.74 -0.15 -6.55
N ARG A 126 -23.55 0.20 -7.06
CA ARG A 126 -22.88 1.45 -6.73
C ARG A 126 -23.60 2.65 -7.36
N ALA A 127 -24.12 2.52 -8.58
CA ALA A 127 -24.89 3.55 -9.26
C ALA A 127 -26.30 3.75 -8.66
N HIS A 128 -26.98 2.68 -8.22
CA HIS A 128 -28.28 2.79 -7.52
C HIS A 128 -28.14 3.43 -6.13
N LEU A 129 -27.03 3.18 -5.42
CA LEU A 129 -26.70 3.89 -4.17
C LEU A 129 -26.44 5.38 -4.40
N SER A 130 -25.88 5.79 -5.55
CA SER A 130 -25.72 7.21 -5.91
C SER A 130 -26.98 7.85 -6.51
N SER A 131 -27.83 7.08 -7.19
CA SER A 131 -29.03 7.61 -7.87
C SER A 131 -30.19 7.87 -6.91
N GLN A 132 -30.25 7.20 -5.74
CA GLN A 132 -31.22 7.53 -4.69
C GLN A 132 -30.97 8.89 -4.02
N ALA A 133 -29.82 9.54 -4.26
CA ALA A 133 -29.53 10.88 -3.75
C ALA A 133 -29.98 12.01 -4.70
N THR A 134 -30.50 11.70 -5.89
CA THR A 134 -30.91 12.70 -6.91
C THR A 134 -32.27 12.37 -7.53
N GLU A 135 -33.27 12.08 -6.71
CA GLU A 135 -34.68 12.18 -7.13
C GLU A 135 -35.38 13.28 -6.35
N SER A 136 -35.01 14.52 -6.65
CA SER A 136 -35.85 15.70 -6.44
C SER A 136 -35.39 16.82 -7.37
N GLY A 137 -36.13 17.05 -8.45
CA GLY A 137 -36.01 18.26 -9.27
C GLY A 137 -35.79 17.96 -10.75
N ALA A 138 -36.90 17.91 -11.50
CA ALA A 138 -36.90 18.11 -12.95
C ALA A 138 -36.33 19.49 -13.30
N ASP A 139 -35.46 19.61 -14.29
CA ASP A 139 -35.82 19.92 -15.69
C ASP A 139 -34.61 20.45 -16.50
N CYS A 140 -34.64 20.18 -17.81
CA CYS A 140 -33.88 20.78 -18.91
C CYS A 140 -32.34 20.58 -19.01
N GLY A 141 -31.90 20.08 -20.18
CA GLY A 141 -30.54 19.64 -20.45
C GLY A 141 -29.59 20.65 -21.09
N HIS A 142 -28.31 20.27 -21.16
CA HIS A 142 -27.39 20.66 -22.22
C HIS A 142 -26.22 19.65 -22.29
N LEU A 143 -25.80 19.34 -23.52
CA LEU A 143 -24.65 18.53 -23.86
C LEU A 143 -23.38 19.38 -23.65
N GLU A 144 -22.32 18.84 -23.05
CA GLU A 144 -20.95 19.10 -23.53
C GLU A 144 -19.93 18.10 -22.97
N LEU A 145 -19.22 17.46 -23.92
CA LEU A 145 -17.96 16.77 -23.77
C LEU A 145 -16.83 17.80 -23.65
N ALA A 146 -15.91 17.65 -22.69
CA ALA A 146 -14.46 17.68 -22.93
C ALA A 146 -13.66 17.66 -21.60
N SER A 147 -12.65 16.82 -21.61
CA SER A 147 -11.46 16.70 -20.77
C SER A 147 -10.73 18.01 -20.44
N ASP A 148 -10.16 18.13 -19.23
CA ASP A 148 -8.69 18.17 -19.00
C ASP A 148 -8.27 18.35 -17.51
N PRO A 149 -6.98 18.12 -17.16
CA PRO A 149 -6.51 17.66 -15.85
C PRO A 149 -6.10 18.79 -14.87
N CYS A 150 -6.28 18.57 -13.56
CA CYS A 150 -5.95 19.57 -12.54
C CYS A 150 -4.64 19.29 -11.79
N LEU A 151 -3.74 20.28 -11.87
CA LEU A 151 -2.64 20.58 -10.95
C LEU A 151 -3.15 21.03 -9.56
N PRO A 152 -2.27 21.07 -8.53
CA PRO A 152 -2.66 21.19 -7.13
C PRO A 152 -2.95 22.65 -6.74
N GLY A 153 -4.21 22.91 -6.38
CA GLY A 153 -4.69 24.18 -5.85
C GLY A 153 -6.13 23.99 -5.40
N GLY A 154 -6.30 23.62 -4.13
CA GLY A 154 -7.58 23.17 -3.57
C GLY A 154 -8.64 24.27 -3.56
N LEU A 155 -9.60 24.17 -4.49
CA LEU A 155 -10.93 24.72 -4.30
C LEU A 155 -11.77 23.63 -3.60
N PRO A 156 -12.43 23.92 -2.47
CA PRO A 156 -13.16 22.89 -1.73
C PRO A 156 -14.29 22.34 -2.60
N LYS A 157 -14.29 21.02 -2.82
CA LYS A 157 -15.49 20.29 -3.26
C LYS A 157 -16.64 20.77 -2.36
N ILE A 158 -17.68 21.34 -2.97
CA ILE A 158 -18.87 21.80 -2.26
C ILE A 158 -19.43 20.58 -1.53
N LYS A 159 -19.24 20.52 -0.21
CA LYS A 159 -19.70 19.42 0.64
C LYS A 159 -21.23 19.42 0.63
N SER A 160 -21.86 18.26 0.46
CA SER A 160 -23.32 18.14 0.56
C SER A 160 -23.78 18.63 1.94
N GLY A 161 -24.98 19.19 2.05
CA GLY A 161 -25.54 19.63 3.35
C GLY A 161 -25.59 18.50 4.39
N THR A 162 -25.76 17.25 3.94
CA THR A 162 -25.68 16.05 4.78
C THR A 162 -24.26 15.81 5.31
N ASP A 163 -23.24 16.04 4.49
CA ASP A 163 -21.85 15.83 4.86
C ASP A 163 -21.41 16.86 5.89
N VAL A 164 -21.86 18.11 5.74
CA VAL A 164 -21.64 19.18 6.73
C VAL A 164 -22.29 18.83 8.07
N LEU A 165 -23.50 18.27 8.06
CA LEU A 165 -24.18 17.87 9.29
C LEU A 165 -23.46 16.70 9.98
N ILE A 166 -23.02 15.69 9.23
CA ILE A 166 -22.23 14.56 9.76
C ILE A 166 -20.91 15.07 10.33
N GLU A 167 -20.20 15.94 9.60
CA GLU A 167 -18.94 16.53 10.04
C GLU A 167 -19.13 17.35 11.33
N MET A 168 -20.17 18.18 11.40
CA MET A 168 -20.50 18.96 12.59
C MET A 168 -20.81 18.04 13.78
N GLY A 169 -21.66 17.03 13.59
CA GLY A 169 -22.05 16.09 14.63
C GLY A 169 -20.87 15.27 15.17
N VAL A 170 -20.00 14.78 14.29
CA VAL A 170 -18.82 14.01 14.67
C VAL A 170 -17.79 14.90 15.39
N ARG A 171 -17.48 16.09 14.85
CA ARG A 171 -16.48 16.99 15.46
C ARG A 171 -16.92 17.51 16.83
N THR A 172 -18.19 17.88 16.96
CA THR A 172 -18.75 18.33 18.24
C THR A 172 -18.85 17.17 19.24
N GLY A 173 -19.29 15.98 18.80
CA GLY A 173 -19.36 14.78 19.63
C GLY A 173 -18.00 14.32 20.16
N LEU A 174 -16.95 14.30 19.32
CA LEU A 174 -15.59 13.98 19.74
C LEU A 174 -15.04 15.02 20.73
N SER A 175 -15.25 16.31 20.45
CA SER A 175 -14.80 17.39 21.33
C SER A 175 -15.45 17.30 22.72
N LEU A 176 -16.76 16.98 22.77
CA LEU A 176 -17.48 16.72 24.01
C LEU A 176 -16.92 15.50 24.73
N LEU A 177 -16.73 14.38 24.02
CA LEU A 177 -16.19 13.14 24.59
C LEU A 177 -14.81 13.37 25.20
N PHE A 178 -13.90 14.02 24.49
CA PHE A 178 -12.55 14.32 24.99
C PHE A 178 -12.59 15.23 26.22
N SER A 179 -13.49 16.22 26.24
CA SER A 179 -13.65 17.12 27.39
C SER A 179 -14.19 16.38 28.62
N LEU A 180 -15.17 15.48 28.42
CA LEU A 180 -15.74 14.66 29.49
C LEU A 180 -14.72 13.69 30.07
N LEU A 181 -13.94 13.01 29.23
CA LEU A 181 -12.88 12.11 29.69
C LEU A 181 -11.84 12.88 30.52
N GLN A 182 -11.39 14.03 30.02
CA GLN A 182 -10.46 14.92 30.73
C GLN A 182 -11.03 15.47 32.05
N GLN A 183 -12.31 15.82 32.08
CA GLN A 183 -12.97 16.29 33.30
C GLN A 183 -13.10 15.17 34.32
N ASN A 184 -13.45 13.94 33.88
CA ASN A 184 -13.59 12.80 34.76
C ASN A 184 -12.25 12.40 35.39
N TRP A 185 -11.12 12.41 34.64
CA TRP A 185 -9.81 12.19 35.24
C TRP A 185 -9.44 13.27 36.28
N ARG A 186 -9.70 14.56 35.99
CA ARG A 186 -9.46 15.66 36.94
C ARG A 186 -10.35 15.57 38.19
N TYR A 187 -11.59 15.13 38.02
CA TYR A 187 -12.55 14.97 39.12
C TYR A 187 -12.23 13.73 39.98
N ALA A 188 -11.94 12.59 39.35
CA ALA A 188 -11.54 11.35 40.02
C ALA A 188 -10.27 11.51 40.86
N ALA A 189 -9.35 12.37 40.42
CA ALA A 189 -8.16 12.73 41.20
C ALA A 189 -8.46 13.49 42.51
N SER A 190 -9.67 14.06 42.69
CA SER A 190 -10.00 14.93 43.82
C SER A 190 -11.02 14.38 44.82
N VAL A 191 -11.93 13.47 44.42
CA VAL A 191 -13.08 13.12 45.27
C VAL A 191 -13.25 11.60 45.49
N HIS A 192 -13.16 10.75 44.46
CA HIS A 192 -13.33 9.28 44.59
C HIS A 192 -12.50 8.51 43.55
N PRO A 193 -11.47 7.74 43.97
CA PRO A 193 -10.63 6.93 43.07
C PRO A 193 -11.36 5.75 42.38
N GLU A 194 -12.53 5.34 42.87
CA GLU A 194 -13.19 4.08 42.44
C GLU A 194 -14.18 4.23 41.28
N SER A 195 -14.44 5.44 40.78
CA SER A 195 -15.37 5.68 39.65
C SER A 195 -14.64 6.18 38.39
N MET A 196 -13.72 5.37 37.87
CA MET A 196 -12.85 5.72 36.73
C MET A 196 -13.45 5.30 35.37
N LEU A 197 -14.60 5.86 35.01
CA LEU A 197 -15.30 5.58 33.74
C LEU A 197 -14.39 5.71 32.51
N CYS A 198 -13.39 6.60 32.54
CA CYS A 198 -12.45 6.78 31.43
C CYS A 198 -11.63 5.52 31.11
N ASN A 199 -11.17 4.81 32.14
CA ASN A 199 -10.34 3.64 31.96
C ASN A 199 -11.16 2.49 31.37
N ASP A 200 -12.44 2.36 31.78
CA ASP A 200 -13.38 1.41 31.19
C ASP A 200 -13.66 1.71 29.71
N VAL A 201 -13.82 3.00 29.35
CA VAL A 201 -14.02 3.41 27.95
C VAL A 201 -12.79 3.07 27.09
N LEU A 202 -11.58 3.38 27.56
CA LEU A 202 -10.35 3.05 26.84
C LEU A 202 -10.11 1.54 26.74
N ALA A 203 -10.38 0.79 27.81
CA ALA A 203 -10.28 -0.66 27.81
C ALA A 203 -11.28 -1.30 26.84
N THR A 204 -12.52 -0.80 26.80
CA THR A 204 -13.55 -1.24 25.85
C THR A 204 -13.14 -0.94 24.42
N ALA A 205 -12.61 0.26 24.14
CA ALA A 205 -12.12 0.63 22.82
C ALA A 205 -10.95 -0.29 22.37
N SER A 206 -10.04 -0.63 23.29
CA SER A 206 -8.94 -1.57 23.03
C SER A 206 -9.46 -2.97 22.73
N SER A 207 -10.44 -3.47 23.49
CA SER A 207 -11.09 -4.76 23.24
C SER A 207 -11.80 -4.81 21.88
N VAL A 208 -12.51 -3.75 21.51
CA VAL A 208 -13.17 -3.65 20.20
C VAL A 208 -12.12 -3.68 19.09
N LEU A 209 -11.03 -2.93 19.24
CA LEU A 209 -9.95 -2.88 18.26
C LEU A 209 -9.24 -4.23 18.08
N ALA A 210 -9.07 -4.98 19.18
CA ALA A 210 -8.50 -6.33 19.16
C ALA A 210 -9.43 -7.36 18.48
N SER A 211 -10.75 -7.12 18.45
CA SER A 211 -11.71 -7.98 17.77
C SER A 211 -11.75 -7.81 16.25
N LEU A 212 -11.17 -6.71 15.74
CA LEU A 212 -11.13 -6.46 14.30
C LEU A 212 -10.08 -7.35 13.62
N PRO A 213 -10.36 -7.87 12.40
CA PRO A 213 -9.34 -8.52 11.57
C PRO A 213 -8.10 -7.62 11.42
N PRO A 214 -6.89 -8.18 11.32
CA PRO A 214 -5.67 -7.37 11.17
C PRO A 214 -5.75 -6.51 9.91
N LEU A 215 -5.22 -5.28 9.98
CA LEU A 215 -5.20 -4.31 8.89
C LEU A 215 -6.58 -3.84 8.40
N SER A 216 -7.62 -3.95 9.26
CA SER A 216 -8.99 -3.55 8.89
C SER A 216 -9.11 -2.07 8.52
N LEU A 217 -8.22 -1.21 9.03
CA LEU A 217 -8.20 0.23 8.77
C LEU A 217 -7.09 0.65 7.80
N ALA A 218 -6.37 -0.29 7.19
CA ALA A 218 -5.21 0.03 6.36
C ALA A 218 -5.60 0.62 4.99
N ASN A 219 -6.78 0.28 4.48
CA ASN A 219 -7.24 0.81 3.20
C ASN A 219 -8.01 2.12 3.38
N GLU A 220 -7.29 3.23 3.38
CA GLU A 220 -7.86 4.58 3.54
C GLU A 220 -8.91 4.92 2.47
N SER A 221 -8.84 4.32 1.27
CA SER A 221 -9.82 4.56 0.20
C SER A 221 -11.23 4.05 0.51
N LYS A 222 -11.35 3.13 1.46
CA LYS A 222 -12.64 2.58 1.92
C LYS A 222 -13.22 3.35 3.11
N ILE A 223 -12.46 4.27 3.71
CA ILE A 223 -12.86 5.03 4.88
C ILE A 223 -13.34 6.42 4.42
N PRO A 224 -14.55 6.87 4.81
CA PRO A 224 -15.03 8.22 4.51
C PRO A 224 -14.05 9.29 5.05
N SER A 225 -13.96 10.44 4.38
CA SER A 225 -13.06 11.54 4.79
C SER A 225 -13.28 11.98 6.24
N VAL A 226 -14.53 12.08 6.69
CA VAL A 226 -14.88 12.41 8.09
C VAL A 226 -14.40 11.32 9.06
N GLY A 227 -14.36 10.06 8.63
CA GLY A 227 -13.82 8.94 9.40
C GLY A 227 -12.29 9.02 9.56
N LEU A 228 -11.58 9.46 8.51
CA LEU A 228 -10.13 9.71 8.59
C LEU A 228 -9.81 10.87 9.54
N ASP A 229 -10.56 11.97 9.45
CA ASP A 229 -10.46 13.12 10.37
C ASP A 229 -10.73 12.70 11.82
N CYS A 230 -11.73 11.84 12.05
CA CYS A 230 -12.07 11.28 13.36
C CYS A 230 -10.89 10.47 13.92
N LEU A 231 -10.33 9.55 13.13
CA LEU A 231 -9.17 8.75 13.55
C LEU A 231 -7.96 9.61 13.88
N ALA A 232 -7.71 10.67 13.11
CA ALA A 232 -6.64 11.63 13.39
C ALA A 232 -6.87 12.38 14.72
N GLN A 233 -8.10 12.87 14.96
CA GLN A 233 -8.45 13.54 16.21
C GLN A 233 -8.34 12.62 17.44
N VAL A 234 -8.75 11.35 17.30
CA VAL A 234 -8.59 10.34 18.36
C VAL A 234 -7.12 10.06 18.62
N ALA A 235 -6.29 9.89 17.58
CA ALA A 235 -4.85 9.71 17.75
C ALA A 235 -4.20 10.91 18.45
N ASP A 236 -4.55 12.14 18.06
CA ASP A 236 -4.08 13.37 18.70
C ASP A 236 -4.46 13.46 20.18
N PHE A 237 -5.69 13.05 20.52
CA PHE A 237 -6.14 12.98 21.90
C PHE A 237 -5.34 11.94 22.70
N LEU A 238 -5.13 10.74 22.16
CA LEU A 238 -4.36 9.69 22.83
C LEU A 238 -2.91 10.10 23.07
N LYS A 239 -2.27 10.75 22.09
CA LYS A 239 -0.91 11.31 22.21
C LYS A 239 -0.81 12.34 23.35
N LYS A 240 -1.76 13.27 23.41
CA LYS A 240 -1.85 14.27 24.49
C LYS A 240 -2.10 13.63 25.86
N THR A 241 -2.88 12.55 25.88
CA THR A 241 -3.19 11.79 27.10
C THR A 241 -1.96 11.03 27.59
N SER A 242 -1.16 10.44 26.69
CA SER A 242 0.05 9.69 27.05
C SER A 242 1.23 10.56 27.51
N ALA A 243 1.31 11.82 27.05
CA ALA A 243 2.35 12.74 27.46
C ALA A 243 2.16 13.18 28.92
N SER A 244 3.15 12.97 29.79
CA SER A 244 3.03 13.28 31.23
C SER A 244 3.11 14.79 31.55
N SER A 245 3.20 15.65 30.54
CA SER A 245 3.34 17.10 30.70
C SER A 245 1.98 17.77 30.92
N GLY A 246 1.52 17.83 32.17
CA GLY A 246 0.60 18.85 32.76
C GLY A 246 -0.77 19.15 32.13
N SER A 247 -1.06 18.71 30.90
CA SER A 247 -2.25 19.11 30.12
C SER A 247 -3.33 18.01 30.10
N GLY A 248 -2.91 16.73 30.14
CA GLY A 248 -3.81 15.58 30.00
C GLY A 248 -4.57 15.18 31.26
N GLY A 249 -4.07 15.49 32.46
CA GLY A 249 -4.71 15.13 33.74
C GLY A 249 -4.94 13.63 33.99
N ALA A 250 -4.52 12.75 33.07
CA ALA A 250 -4.77 11.32 33.11
C ALA A 250 -3.92 10.61 34.15
N ASP A 251 -4.52 9.60 34.77
CA ASP A 251 -3.88 8.74 35.76
C ASP A 251 -2.87 7.78 35.09
N VAL A 252 -2.13 7.02 35.90
CA VAL A 252 -1.12 6.08 35.39
C VAL A 252 -1.75 5.00 34.51
N THR A 253 -2.95 4.51 34.86
CA THR A 253 -3.62 3.44 34.09
C THR A 253 -4.24 3.97 32.80
N GLY A 254 -4.86 5.16 32.81
CA GLY A 254 -5.34 5.83 31.60
C GLY A 254 -4.22 6.13 30.60
N ARG A 255 -3.05 6.56 31.08
CA ARG A 255 -1.86 6.75 30.22
C ARG A 255 -1.40 5.46 29.56
N ARG A 256 -1.37 4.35 30.31
CA ARG A 256 -1.02 3.03 29.79
C ARG A 256 -2.02 2.58 28.72
N LEU A 257 -3.32 2.63 29.02
CA LEU A 257 -4.37 2.23 28.07
C LEU A 257 -4.37 3.09 26.81
N ALA A 258 -4.08 4.39 26.94
CA ALA A 258 -3.95 5.28 25.78
C ALA A 258 -2.78 4.89 24.87
N LEU A 259 -1.64 4.48 25.44
CA LEU A 259 -0.47 4.00 24.68
C LEU A 259 -0.72 2.66 24.01
N GLU A 260 -1.38 1.72 24.70
CA GLU A 260 -1.78 0.43 24.13
C GLU A 260 -2.78 0.62 22.97
N LEU A 261 -3.79 1.48 23.17
CA LEU A 261 -4.79 1.79 22.15
C LEU A 261 -4.17 2.50 20.93
N LEU A 262 -3.24 3.44 21.15
CA LEU A 262 -2.54 4.14 20.08
C LEU A 262 -1.69 3.17 19.24
N LEU A 263 -1.00 2.22 19.86
CA LEU A 263 -0.25 1.18 19.14
C LEU A 263 -1.18 0.23 18.38
N GLY A 264 -2.28 -0.20 19.01
CA GLY A 264 -3.29 -1.02 18.34
C GLY A 264 -3.87 -0.33 17.11
N LEU A 265 -4.10 0.98 17.16
CA LEU A 265 -4.59 1.76 16.04
C LEU A 265 -3.54 1.85 14.92
N ALA A 266 -2.27 2.07 15.27
CA ALA A 266 -1.17 2.06 14.31
C ALA A 266 -1.05 0.70 13.60
N MET A 267 -1.19 -0.41 14.33
CA MET A 267 -1.20 -1.77 13.77
C MET A 267 -2.38 -2.00 12.81
N GLN A 268 -3.57 -1.53 13.15
CA GLN A 268 -4.76 -1.67 12.28
C GLN A 268 -4.72 -0.77 11.04
N ARG A 269 -4.04 0.39 11.11
CA ARG A 269 -3.80 1.28 9.98
C ARG A 269 -2.68 0.80 9.05
N GLY A 270 -1.79 -0.07 9.53
CA GLY A 270 -0.84 -0.79 8.67
C GLY A 270 0.17 0.09 7.92
N SER A 271 0.40 1.33 8.36
CA SER A 271 1.33 2.26 7.73
C SER A 271 2.48 2.59 8.68
N LEU A 272 3.70 2.62 8.13
CA LEU A 272 4.94 2.88 8.86
C LEU A 272 4.89 4.18 9.66
N LYS A 273 4.24 5.22 9.12
CA LYS A 273 4.18 6.53 9.77
C LYS A 273 3.58 6.44 11.18
N PHE A 274 2.51 5.66 11.35
CA PHE A 274 1.80 5.57 12.62
C PHE A 274 2.58 4.76 13.66
N LEU A 275 3.35 3.77 13.22
CA LEU A 275 4.23 3.01 14.11
C LEU A 275 5.40 3.88 14.59
N LEU A 276 6.01 4.66 13.71
CA LEU A 276 7.08 5.61 14.08
C LEU A 276 6.56 6.72 15.00
N GLU A 277 5.35 7.22 14.73
CA GLU A 277 4.68 8.20 15.60
C GLU A 277 4.43 7.62 17.00
N TRP A 278 4.04 6.35 17.12
CA TRP A 278 3.93 5.69 18.41
C TRP A 278 5.29 5.57 19.13
N VAL A 279 6.36 5.21 18.41
CA VAL A 279 7.73 5.14 18.96
C VAL A 279 8.16 6.48 19.53
N GLU A 280 7.93 7.58 18.79
CA GLU A 280 8.22 8.94 19.24
C GLU A 280 7.48 9.28 20.53
N VAL A 281 6.18 9.00 20.58
CA VAL A 281 5.32 9.27 21.74
C VAL A 281 5.73 8.43 22.96
N ALA A 282 6.05 7.16 22.76
CA ALA A 282 6.51 6.26 23.82
C ALA A 282 7.85 6.73 24.41
N LEU A 283 8.79 7.18 23.55
CA LEU A 283 10.07 7.74 23.99
C LEU A 283 9.88 9.06 24.75
N ALA A 284 9.05 9.97 24.24
CA ALA A 284 8.76 11.24 24.90
C ALA A 284 8.14 11.02 26.30
N ALA A 285 7.18 10.11 26.42
CA ALA A 285 6.56 9.76 27.70
C ALA A 285 7.56 9.12 28.70
N SER A 286 8.55 8.39 28.19
CA SER A 286 9.62 7.78 29.02
C SER A 286 10.58 8.82 29.61
N VAL A 287 10.80 9.95 28.92
CA VAL A 287 11.70 11.02 29.38
C VAL A 287 11.03 11.87 30.45
N SER A 288 9.75 12.21 30.26
CA SER A 288 9.01 13.02 31.24
C SER A 288 8.77 12.29 32.58
N SER A 289 8.81 10.96 32.59
CA SER A 289 8.76 10.16 33.82
C SER A 289 10.08 10.18 34.61
N ARG A 290 11.22 10.49 33.96
CA ARG A 290 12.56 10.53 34.60
C ARG A 290 12.89 11.89 35.22
N THR A 291 12.28 12.97 34.72
CA THR A 291 12.57 14.34 35.17
C THR A 291 11.76 14.78 36.41
N SER A 292 10.82 13.95 36.89
CA SER A 292 9.96 14.26 38.05
C SER A 292 10.48 13.72 39.40
N ALA A 293 11.65 13.05 39.42
CA ALA A 293 12.29 12.61 40.66
C ALA A 293 13.46 13.55 41.04
N PRO A 294 13.32 14.44 42.05
CA PRO A 294 14.45 15.14 42.62
C PRO A 294 15.24 14.19 43.53
N SER A 295 16.55 14.22 43.38
CA SER A 295 17.52 13.43 44.14
C SER A 295 17.45 13.75 45.64
N SER A 296 16.91 12.83 46.45
CA SER A 296 17.30 12.72 47.87
C SER A 296 16.95 11.35 48.46
N SER A 297 17.95 10.72 49.07
CA SER A 297 17.93 9.62 50.05
C SER A 297 17.33 8.26 49.67
N SER A 298 18.23 7.29 49.52
CA SER A 298 18.15 5.88 49.94
C SER A 298 16.86 5.43 50.67
N THR A 299 15.99 4.71 49.95
CA THR A 299 15.27 3.50 50.40
C THR A 299 14.70 2.80 49.16
N LEU A 300 14.75 1.47 49.16
CA LEU A 300 14.44 0.59 48.03
C LEU A 300 12.92 0.62 47.69
N SER A 301 12.49 1.60 46.90
CA SER A 301 11.20 1.55 46.20
C SER A 301 11.42 1.97 44.76
N THR A 302 11.15 1.05 43.85
CA THR A 302 11.28 1.18 42.40
C THR A 302 10.54 2.44 41.92
N PRO A 303 11.18 3.30 41.11
CA PRO A 303 10.49 4.48 40.58
C PRO A 303 9.37 3.99 39.66
N GLN A 304 8.14 4.38 39.95
CA GLN A 304 6.93 4.01 39.21
C GLN A 304 6.93 4.72 37.83
N ALA A 305 7.85 4.31 36.96
CA ALA A 305 7.91 4.75 35.57
C ALA A 305 6.70 4.14 34.85
N GLY A 306 5.89 4.97 34.19
CA GLY A 306 4.75 4.49 33.41
C GLY A 306 5.21 3.45 32.39
N GLY A 307 4.79 2.20 32.57
CA GLY A 307 5.10 1.07 31.69
C GLY A 307 3.92 0.72 30.78
N VAL A 308 4.19 -0.05 29.73
CA VAL A 308 3.17 -0.67 28.87
C VAL A 308 2.99 -2.12 29.28
N GLY A 309 1.82 -2.72 29.03
CA GLY A 309 1.63 -4.15 29.27
C GLY A 309 2.61 -5.00 28.47
N PHE A 310 3.41 -5.81 29.16
CA PHE A 310 4.38 -6.70 28.52
C PHE A 310 3.70 -7.64 27.52
N ASP A 311 2.60 -8.29 27.93
CA ASP A 311 1.90 -9.29 27.11
C ASP A 311 1.35 -8.67 25.81
N PHE A 312 0.89 -7.41 25.88
CA PHE A 312 0.39 -6.66 24.72
C PHE A 312 1.51 -6.35 23.71
N ILE A 313 2.65 -5.81 24.18
CA ILE A 313 3.79 -5.52 23.30
C ILE A 313 4.37 -6.81 22.72
N HIS A 314 4.52 -7.84 23.54
CA HIS A 314 5.02 -9.14 23.11
C HIS A 314 4.12 -9.76 22.04
N GLN A 315 2.79 -9.74 22.24
CA GLN A 315 1.84 -10.23 21.25
C GLN A 315 1.89 -9.41 19.95
N THR A 316 2.04 -8.09 20.04
CA THR A 316 2.16 -7.20 18.87
C THR A 316 3.42 -7.53 18.06
N LEU A 317 4.57 -7.69 18.72
CA LEU A 317 5.83 -8.08 18.07
C LEU A 317 5.72 -9.47 17.44
N LEU A 318 5.08 -10.42 18.12
CA LEU A 318 4.81 -11.75 17.55
C LEU A 318 3.93 -11.67 16.30
N GLN A 319 2.89 -10.85 16.31
CA GLN A 319 2.05 -10.66 15.12
C GLN A 319 2.89 -10.07 13.96
N MET A 320 3.69 -9.04 14.20
CA MET A 320 4.59 -8.47 13.18
C MET A 320 5.53 -9.53 12.58
N ARG A 321 6.09 -10.42 13.42
CA ARG A 321 6.95 -11.54 12.98
C ARG A 321 6.21 -12.62 12.22
N GLN A 322 5.01 -12.99 12.65
CA GLN A 322 4.22 -14.04 11.99
C GLN A 322 3.89 -13.66 10.54
N PHE A 323 3.65 -12.38 10.28
CA PHE A 323 3.35 -11.88 8.94
C PHE A 323 4.59 -11.49 8.12
N SER A 324 5.80 -11.54 8.69
CA SER A 324 7.05 -11.19 7.99
C SER A 324 7.67 -12.34 7.18
N GLY A 325 7.17 -13.58 7.34
CA GLY A 325 7.69 -14.76 6.64
C GLY A 325 9.11 -15.18 7.05
N PHE A 326 9.73 -14.49 8.01
CA PHE A 326 11.09 -14.76 8.46
C PHE A 326 11.13 -15.89 9.49
N ARG A 327 12.07 -16.84 9.31
CA ARG A 327 12.33 -18.00 10.18
C ARG A 327 13.81 -18.10 10.59
N GLY A 328 14.54 -16.99 10.56
CA GLY A 328 15.95 -16.93 10.94
C GLY A 328 16.14 -16.58 12.41
N ASP A 329 17.30 -16.95 12.96
CA ASP A 329 17.66 -16.63 14.35
C ASP A 329 17.84 -15.12 14.53
N ALA A 330 17.22 -14.63 15.58
CA ALA A 330 17.20 -13.23 15.96
C ALA A 330 18.56 -12.78 16.52
N ILE A 331 19.45 -12.35 15.64
CA ILE A 331 20.72 -11.77 16.05
C ILE A 331 20.44 -10.32 16.47
N ASN A 332 20.21 -10.14 17.78
CA ASN A 332 20.17 -8.88 18.55
C ASN A 332 18.82 -8.31 19.03
N ILE A 333 17.73 -9.08 19.17
CA ILE A 333 16.52 -8.52 19.82
C ILE A 333 16.86 -8.08 21.26
N PRO A 334 16.68 -6.80 21.64
CA PRO A 334 16.73 -6.38 23.03
C PRO A 334 15.68 -7.17 23.78
N VAL A 335 16.11 -8.04 24.69
CA VAL A 335 15.23 -8.90 25.47
C VAL A 335 14.24 -7.99 26.19
N LEU A 336 12.95 -8.07 25.83
CA LEU A 336 11.89 -7.36 26.54
C LEU A 336 11.90 -7.90 27.97
N GLN A 337 12.19 -7.06 28.96
CA GLN A 337 12.18 -7.47 30.37
C GLN A 337 10.79 -7.22 30.96
N LYS A 338 10.29 -8.22 31.68
CA LYS A 338 9.02 -8.15 32.40
C LYS A 338 9.31 -7.69 33.83
N ASP A 339 8.76 -6.55 34.22
CA ASP A 339 8.80 -6.09 35.60
C ASP A 339 7.90 -6.97 36.49
N THR A 340 8.08 -6.87 37.82
CA THR A 340 7.28 -7.62 38.81
C THR A 340 5.77 -7.40 38.67
N ASP A 341 5.36 -6.27 38.10
CA ASP A 341 3.97 -5.88 37.88
C ASP A 341 3.43 -6.29 36.50
N GLY A 342 4.21 -7.04 35.72
CA GLY A 342 3.84 -7.46 34.35
C GLY A 342 3.89 -6.35 33.30
N LEU A 343 4.54 -5.23 33.63
CA LEU A 343 4.78 -4.10 32.74
C LEU A 343 6.17 -4.18 32.11
N CYS A 344 6.38 -3.45 31.02
CA CYS A 344 7.68 -3.25 30.39
C CYS A 344 8.00 -1.75 30.29
N CYS A 345 9.29 -1.42 30.40
CA CYS A 345 9.79 -0.06 30.24
C CYS A 345 9.45 0.51 28.85
N LEU A 346 8.85 1.70 28.80
CA LEU A 346 8.43 2.36 27.55
C LEU A 346 9.57 2.51 26.53
N SER A 347 10.76 2.92 27.00
CA SER A 347 11.93 3.08 26.14
C SER A 347 12.38 1.74 25.54
N GLN A 348 12.29 0.66 26.31
CA GLN A 348 12.65 -0.68 25.85
C GLN A 348 11.63 -1.20 24.84
N ALA A 349 10.33 -1.02 25.11
CA ALA A 349 9.27 -1.38 24.16
C ALA A 349 9.40 -0.61 22.84
N ALA A 350 9.70 0.69 22.90
CA ALA A 350 9.93 1.53 21.73
C ALA A 350 11.14 1.05 20.90
N LEU A 351 12.25 0.72 21.55
CA LEU A 351 13.45 0.19 20.88
C LEU A 351 13.18 -1.18 20.25
N CYS A 352 12.52 -2.10 20.96
CA CYS A 352 12.17 -3.42 20.42
C CYS A 352 11.28 -3.32 19.18
N LEU A 353 10.30 -2.41 19.22
CA LEU A 353 9.39 -2.20 18.09
C LEU A 353 10.10 -1.53 16.91
N PHE A 354 10.96 -0.54 17.17
CA PHE A 354 11.76 0.10 16.13
C PHE A 354 12.72 -0.87 15.45
N GLU A 355 13.37 -1.74 16.22
CA GLU A 355 14.24 -2.77 15.67
C GLU A 355 13.47 -3.80 14.83
N GLU A 356 12.28 -4.21 15.27
CA GLU A 356 11.43 -5.10 14.47
C GLU A 356 11.06 -4.44 13.13
N ILE A 357 10.75 -3.14 13.14
CA ILE A 357 10.52 -2.37 11.91
C ILE A 357 11.78 -2.34 11.02
N CYS A 358 12.97 -2.13 11.60
CA CYS A 358 14.22 -2.19 10.85
C CYS A 358 14.46 -3.58 10.25
N ASN A 359 14.20 -4.65 11.00
CA ASN A 359 14.32 -6.03 10.51
C ASN A 359 13.36 -6.30 9.35
N LEU A 360 12.10 -5.83 9.46
CA LEU A 360 11.13 -5.89 8.36
C LEU A 360 11.63 -5.11 7.12
N ALA A 361 12.20 -3.94 7.32
CA ALA A 361 12.75 -3.12 6.23
C ALA A 361 13.97 -3.79 5.56
N SER A 362 14.89 -4.35 6.35
CA SER A 362 16.03 -5.13 5.86
C SER A 362 15.60 -6.36 5.08
N PHE A 363 14.50 -7.01 5.47
CA PHE A 363 13.92 -8.11 4.70
C PHE A 363 13.31 -7.65 3.37
N CYS A 364 12.64 -6.50 3.34
CA CYS A 364 12.18 -5.90 2.08
C CYS A 364 13.36 -5.63 1.15
N LEU A 365 14.47 -5.09 1.68
CA LEU A 365 15.70 -4.89 0.90
C LEU A 365 16.29 -6.21 0.40
N CYS A 366 16.37 -7.24 1.25
CA CYS A 366 16.88 -8.57 0.86
C CYS A 366 15.96 -9.30 -0.13
N SER A 367 14.64 -9.13 -0.04
CA SER A 367 13.69 -9.71 -1.00
C SER A 367 13.73 -8.98 -2.34
N CYS A 368 14.09 -7.70 -2.35
CA CYS A 368 14.36 -6.93 -3.55
C CYS A 368 15.78 -7.18 -4.11
N SER A 369 16.76 -7.54 -3.27
CA SER A 369 18.15 -7.82 -3.68
C SER A 369 18.45 -9.31 -3.93
N ALA A 370 17.58 -10.23 -3.50
CA ALA A 370 17.70 -11.65 -3.84
C ALA A 370 17.43 -11.93 -5.33
N ASP A 371 16.88 -10.95 -6.06
CA ASP A 371 16.86 -10.94 -7.53
C ASP A 371 18.10 -10.23 -8.13
N ALA A 372 18.98 -9.61 -7.32
CA ALA A 372 20.19 -8.91 -7.78
C ALA A 372 21.47 -9.75 -7.66
N ASP A 373 21.56 -10.70 -6.71
CA ASP A 373 22.75 -11.56 -6.54
C ASP A 373 22.61 -12.99 -7.11
N ALA A 374 21.72 -13.17 -8.09
CA ALA A 374 21.93 -14.21 -9.10
C ALA A 374 22.94 -13.64 -10.12
N PRO A 375 23.98 -14.39 -10.55
CA PRO A 375 24.96 -13.87 -11.50
C PRO A 375 24.24 -13.56 -12.82
N GLY A 376 23.97 -12.27 -13.06
CA GLY A 376 23.21 -11.80 -14.22
C GLY A 376 22.50 -10.45 -14.13
N SER A 377 22.66 -9.61 -13.09
CA SER A 377 22.04 -8.28 -13.08
C SER A 377 22.89 -7.25 -13.83
N SER A 378 22.52 -6.99 -15.07
CA SER A 378 22.88 -5.77 -15.80
C SER A 378 22.57 -4.54 -14.95
N SER A 379 23.51 -3.59 -14.91
CA SER A 379 23.35 -2.23 -14.42
C SER A 379 21.92 -1.70 -14.61
N GLU A 380 21.36 -1.10 -13.55
CA GLU A 380 20.03 -0.49 -13.54
C GLU A 380 19.92 0.51 -14.69
N ALA A 381 19.40 0.07 -15.83
CA ALA A 381 19.26 0.90 -17.01
C ALA A 381 18.15 1.91 -16.74
N VAL A 382 18.53 3.14 -16.39
CA VAL A 382 17.60 4.27 -16.28
C VAL A 382 16.89 4.43 -17.63
N VAL A 383 15.61 4.04 -17.68
CA VAL A 383 14.81 4.17 -18.90
C VAL A 383 14.19 5.56 -18.91
N VAL A 384 14.75 6.44 -19.76
CA VAL A 384 14.24 7.80 -19.96
C VAL A 384 13.13 7.78 -21.01
N TYR A 385 11.99 8.36 -20.67
CA TYR A 385 10.87 8.54 -21.60
C TYR A 385 10.81 9.99 -22.07
N VAL A 386 10.61 10.18 -23.37
CA VAL A 386 10.51 11.52 -23.99
C VAL A 386 9.18 11.62 -24.74
N TRP A 387 8.50 12.76 -24.59
CA TRP A 387 7.35 13.15 -25.40
C TRP A 387 7.40 14.66 -25.67
N GLY A 388 6.89 15.09 -26.82
CA GLY A 388 6.93 16.49 -27.24
C GLY A 388 7.04 16.67 -28.75
N SER A 389 7.11 17.92 -29.20
CA SER A 389 7.30 18.29 -30.60
C SER A 389 8.79 18.49 -30.89
N ASN A 390 9.38 17.71 -31.79
CA ASN A 390 10.79 17.87 -32.20
C ASN A 390 10.97 18.99 -33.25
N SER A 391 10.23 20.09 -33.13
CA SER A 391 10.24 21.20 -34.09
C SER A 391 11.53 22.03 -34.09
N SER A 392 12.47 21.73 -33.18
CA SER A 392 13.74 22.45 -33.04
C SER A 392 14.94 21.53 -32.81
N HIS A 393 14.84 20.24 -33.19
CA HIS A 393 15.91 19.24 -33.02
C HIS A 393 16.38 19.02 -31.57
N GLN A 394 15.58 19.39 -30.58
CA GLN A 394 15.93 19.32 -29.16
C GLN A 394 16.03 17.88 -28.62
N LEU A 395 15.45 16.90 -29.34
CA LEU A 395 15.37 15.51 -28.87
C LEU A 395 16.49 14.60 -29.40
N ALA A 396 17.46 15.13 -30.15
CA ALA A 396 18.56 14.39 -30.78
C ALA A 396 18.14 13.22 -31.71
N GLU A 397 16.86 12.90 -31.85
CA GLU A 397 16.30 12.06 -32.91
C GLU A 397 16.20 12.89 -34.20
N GLY A 398 16.77 12.38 -35.30
CA GLY A 398 16.81 13.05 -36.61
C GLY A 398 15.45 13.16 -37.34
N THR A 399 14.34 12.93 -36.64
CA THR A 399 12.98 12.89 -37.21
C THR A 399 12.12 14.04 -36.68
N LEU A 400 11.48 14.80 -37.58
CA LEU A 400 10.62 15.95 -37.28
C LEU A 400 9.23 15.57 -36.71
N GLU A 401 9.07 14.35 -36.19
CA GLU A 401 7.76 13.84 -35.77
C GLU A 401 7.37 14.34 -34.38
N LYS A 402 6.07 14.64 -34.22
CA LYS A 402 5.48 15.02 -32.94
C LYS A 402 5.19 13.76 -32.12
N ILE A 403 5.93 13.57 -31.03
CA ILE A 403 5.79 12.43 -30.14
C ILE A 403 4.71 12.77 -29.10
N LEU A 404 3.48 12.35 -29.36
CA LEU A 404 2.32 12.61 -28.50
C LEU A 404 2.23 11.69 -27.27
N LEU A 405 3.03 10.61 -27.24
CA LEU A 405 3.02 9.59 -26.21
C LEU A 405 4.45 9.32 -25.72
N PRO A 406 4.69 9.11 -24.41
CA PRO A 406 6.02 8.84 -23.86
C PRO A 406 6.72 7.68 -24.58
N LYS A 407 7.82 7.96 -25.28
CA LYS A 407 8.63 6.96 -25.99
C LYS A 407 9.95 6.75 -25.24
N PRO A 408 10.34 5.51 -24.94
CA PRO A 408 11.64 5.24 -24.32
C PRO A 408 12.75 5.60 -25.32
N THR A 409 13.73 6.38 -24.86
CA THR A 409 14.90 6.76 -25.66
C THR A 409 16.16 6.25 -24.99
N GLN A 410 17.06 5.70 -25.80
CA GLN A 410 18.35 5.16 -25.35
C GLN A 410 19.47 6.20 -25.39
N GLY A 411 19.18 7.43 -25.84
CA GLY A 411 20.19 8.46 -26.09
C GLY A 411 20.55 9.35 -24.90
N PHE A 412 19.86 9.22 -23.76
CA PHE A 412 20.10 10.05 -22.58
C PHE A 412 20.62 9.18 -21.42
N SER A 413 21.93 9.22 -21.21
CA SER A 413 22.58 8.79 -19.97
C SER A 413 22.81 10.03 -19.08
N ASP A 414 22.63 9.91 -17.76
CA ASP A 414 22.79 10.98 -16.75
C ASP A 414 21.73 12.11 -16.74
N ALA A 415 20.45 11.77 -16.62
CA ALA A 415 19.42 12.76 -16.32
C ALA A 415 19.44 13.15 -14.82
N GLN A 416 19.78 14.40 -14.51
CA GLN A 416 19.65 14.97 -13.16
C GLN A 416 18.27 15.63 -12.97
N MET A 417 17.61 15.31 -11.86
CA MET A 417 16.38 15.97 -11.43
C MET A 417 16.77 17.30 -10.76
N VAL A 418 16.43 18.44 -11.37
CA VAL A 418 16.65 19.79 -10.81
C VAL A 418 15.49 20.18 -9.89
#